data_AF-A0A5E3WS18-F1
#
_entry.id   AF-A0A5E3WS18-F1
#
_cell.length_a   1.000
_cell.length_b   1.000
_cell.length_c   1.000
_cell.angle_alpha   90.00
_cell.angle_beta   90.00
_cell.angle_gamma   90.00
#
_symmetry.space_group_name_H-M   'P 1'
#
loop_
_entity.id
_entity.type
_entity.pdbx_description
1 polymer ?
#
loop_
_entity_poly.entity_id
_entity_poly.type
_entity_poly.pdbx_seq_one_letter_code
_entity_poly.pdbx_strand_id
1 'polypeptide(L)'
;MSKVRLFIAMYHTGVRRKYHWALIVTDGGFPTSRQSIRAFEIKQVRAARADGVVDAFWQTHKNPVVLSKSSNFFGLVAFPPFSDGKMTAKDMEAFLDEIPAYPKTQSEHKMDGTGWTCARWILDILTSYGSAWGLEFVESMHRNDTLYNEIYKQAIKLDRSEEEDDELEDKGMEAEWAYGRASDGSAVKYVSFPEQYIQ
;
A
#
# COMPACT_ATOMS: atom_id res chain seq x y z
N MET A 1 3.12 -0.71 24.86
CA MET A 1 2.29 -1.54 23.97
C MET A 1 2.71 -1.26 22.54
N SER A 2 2.98 -2.31 21.76
CA SER A 2 3.26 -2.19 20.33
C SER A 2 2.01 -1.63 19.64
N LYS A 3 2.16 -0.58 18.82
CA LYS A 3 1.05 -0.05 18.03
C LYS A 3 1.12 -0.67 16.63
N VAL A 4 0.01 -1.24 16.18
CA VAL A 4 -0.14 -1.70 14.79
C VAL A 4 -0.08 -0.50 13.87
N ARG A 5 0.58 -0.65 12.73
CA ARG A 5 0.62 0.36 11.68
C ARG A 5 0.45 -0.28 10.32
N LEU A 6 -0.32 0.41 9.46
CA LEU A 6 -0.53 0.06 8.07
C LEU A 6 0.41 0.88 7.16
N PHE A 7 0.90 0.23 6.11
CA PHE A 7 1.71 0.85 5.08
C PHE A 7 1.24 0.43 3.70
N ILE A 8 1.42 1.31 2.71
CA ILE A 8 1.43 0.92 1.30
C ILE A 8 2.89 0.89 0.84
N ALA A 9 3.37 -0.29 0.50
CA ALA A 9 4.65 -0.46 -0.18
C ALA A 9 4.52 -0.12 -1.65
N MET A 10 5.42 0.74 -2.13
CA MET A 10 5.45 1.25 -3.48
C MET A 10 6.57 0.60 -4.28
N TYR A 11 6.22 0.11 -5.47
CA TYR A 11 7.15 -0.56 -6.37
C TYR A 11 7.10 0.06 -7.78
N HIS A 12 8.26 0.21 -8.42
CA HIS A 12 8.34 0.59 -9.83
C HIS A 12 7.79 -0.53 -10.72
N THR A 13 7.04 -0.13 -11.75
CA THR A 13 6.56 -1.05 -12.79
C THR A 13 7.45 -1.07 -14.04
N GLY A 14 8.51 -0.25 -14.07
CA GLY A 14 9.28 0.04 -15.28
C GLY A 14 8.63 1.08 -16.21
N VAL A 15 7.38 1.48 -15.93
CA VAL A 15 6.71 2.58 -16.63
C VAL A 15 6.75 3.82 -15.75
N ARG A 16 7.23 4.94 -16.31
CA ARG A 16 7.38 6.22 -15.59
C ARG A 16 6.08 6.61 -14.90
N ARG A 17 6.16 6.89 -13.59
CA ARG A 17 5.03 7.30 -12.75
C ARG A 17 3.86 6.32 -12.70
N LYS A 18 4.10 5.05 -12.98
CA LYS A 18 3.16 3.96 -12.74
C LYS A 18 3.74 3.03 -11.69
N TYR A 19 3.05 2.90 -10.58
CA TYR A 19 3.52 2.15 -9.43
C TYR A 19 2.63 0.94 -9.16
N HIS A 20 3.24 -0.12 -8.67
CA HIS A 20 2.54 -1.25 -8.08
C HIS A 20 2.47 -1.06 -6.58
N TRP A 21 1.31 -1.34 -5.99
CA TRP A 21 1.02 -1.12 -4.57
C TRP A 21 0.80 -2.46 -3.89
N ALA A 22 1.32 -2.60 -2.67
CA ALA A 22 1.00 -3.70 -1.78
C ALA A 22 0.76 -3.18 -0.36
N LEU A 23 -0.19 -3.75 0.37
CA LEU A 23 -0.43 -3.44 1.77
C LEU A 23 0.52 -4.24 2.66
N ILE A 24 1.09 -3.58 3.66
CA ILE A 24 1.91 -4.17 4.71
C ILE A 24 1.36 -3.75 6.06
N VAL A 25 1.35 -4.70 7.00
CA VAL A 25 0.95 -4.48 8.40
C VAL A 25 2.13 -4.84 9.27
N THR A 26 2.39 -4.05 10.32
CA THR A 26 3.42 -4.39 11.29
C THR A 26 2.98 -4.09 12.71
N ASP A 27 3.45 -4.92 13.64
CA ASP A 27 3.47 -4.59 15.07
C ASP A 27 4.74 -3.79 15.38
N GLY A 28 4.59 -2.55 15.83
CA GLY A 28 5.65 -1.92 16.63
C GLY A 28 6.63 -1.03 15.86
N GLY A 29 6.22 -0.47 14.72
CA GLY A 29 6.99 0.58 14.04
C GLY A 29 7.06 0.37 12.54
N PHE A 30 8.23 0.63 11.96
CA PHE A 30 8.45 0.44 10.53
C PHE A 30 8.80 -1.02 10.20
N PRO A 31 8.39 -1.53 9.01
CA PRO A 31 8.78 -2.86 8.57
C PRO A 31 10.30 -2.98 8.44
N THR A 32 10.86 -4.10 8.90
CA THR A 32 12.26 -4.44 8.64
C THR A 32 12.49 -4.65 7.14
N SER A 33 13.59 -4.12 6.62
CA SER A 33 13.96 -4.37 5.22
C SER A 33 14.63 -5.72 4.99
N ARG A 34 15.06 -6.41 6.07
CA ARG A 34 15.91 -7.60 6.01
C ARG A 34 15.17 -8.90 6.28
N GLN A 35 14.05 -8.84 7.00
CA GLN A 35 13.24 -10.02 7.27
C GLN A 35 12.06 -10.10 6.29
N SER A 36 11.50 -11.30 6.20
CA SER A 36 10.31 -11.55 5.41
C SER A 36 9.09 -10.96 6.09
N ILE A 37 8.32 -10.15 5.37
CA ILE A 37 7.07 -9.54 5.82
C ILE A 37 5.97 -9.94 4.84
N ARG A 38 4.75 -10.13 5.34
CA ARG A 38 3.61 -10.41 4.46
C ARG A 38 3.17 -9.13 3.76
N ALA A 39 3.16 -9.18 2.43
CA ALA A 39 2.57 -8.14 1.60
C ALA A 39 1.28 -8.66 0.97
N PHE A 40 0.23 -7.84 1.02
CA PHE A 40 -1.09 -8.13 0.49
C PHE A 40 -1.34 -7.32 -0.78
N GLU A 41 -1.62 -8.01 -1.86
CA GLU A 41 -1.82 -7.41 -3.18
C GLU A 41 -2.78 -8.26 -4.00
N ILE A 42 -3.20 -7.75 -5.17
CA ILE A 42 -3.86 -8.57 -6.19
C ILE A 42 -3.01 -8.60 -7.45
N LYS A 43 -3.07 -9.72 -8.18
CA LYS A 43 -2.45 -9.86 -9.51
C LYS A 43 -3.45 -10.43 -10.49
N GLN A 44 -3.33 -9.98 -11.74
CA GLN A 44 -4.08 -10.57 -12.83
C GLN A 44 -3.38 -11.85 -13.25
N VAL A 45 -4.09 -12.98 -13.11
CA VAL A 45 -3.66 -14.30 -13.52
C VAL A 45 -4.39 -14.66 -14.80
N ARG A 46 -3.69 -15.33 -15.71
CA ARG A 46 -4.27 -15.87 -16.94
C ARG A 46 -4.32 -17.38 -16.82
N ALA A 47 -5.48 -17.97 -17.07
CA ALA A 47 -5.64 -19.42 -17.12
C ALA A 47 -6.27 -19.82 -18.45
N ALA A 48 -5.67 -20.82 -19.11
CA ALA A 48 -6.27 -21.44 -20.27
C ALA A 48 -7.36 -22.42 -19.82
N ARG A 49 -8.56 -22.26 -20.39
CA ARG A 49 -9.64 -23.22 -20.30
C ARG A 49 -9.36 -24.43 -21.18
N ALA A 50 -10.09 -25.52 -20.93
CA ALA A 50 -9.96 -26.78 -21.67
C ALA A 50 -10.31 -26.66 -23.17
N ASP A 51 -11.06 -25.62 -23.56
CA ASP A 51 -11.41 -25.29 -24.95
C ASP A 51 -10.37 -24.37 -25.64
N GLY A 52 -9.28 -24.02 -24.95
CA GLY A 52 -8.21 -23.17 -25.45
C GLY A 52 -8.44 -21.67 -25.26
N VAL A 53 -9.57 -21.24 -24.68
CA VAL A 53 -9.81 -19.83 -24.35
C VAL A 53 -8.97 -19.43 -23.13
N VAL A 54 -8.30 -18.27 -23.20
CA VAL A 54 -7.53 -17.74 -22.07
C VAL A 54 -8.39 -16.72 -21.33
N ASP A 55 -8.80 -17.07 -20.12
CA ASP A 55 -9.47 -16.14 -19.20
C ASP A 55 -8.42 -15.41 -18.37
N ALA A 56 -8.67 -14.13 -18.09
CA ALA A 56 -7.89 -13.34 -17.15
C ALA A 56 -8.76 -13.04 -15.93
N PHE A 57 -8.24 -13.25 -14.73
CA PHE A 57 -8.95 -12.94 -13.48
C PHE A 57 -7.99 -12.42 -12.43
N TRP A 58 -8.50 -11.68 -11.45
CA TRP A 58 -7.70 -11.17 -10.35
C TRP A 58 -7.67 -12.19 -9.20
N GLN A 59 -6.49 -12.42 -8.66
CA GLN A 59 -6.27 -13.26 -7.49
C GLN A 59 -5.59 -12.48 -6.39
N THR A 60 -5.98 -12.71 -5.13
CA THR A 60 -5.28 -12.16 -3.96
C THR A 60 -3.96 -12.90 -3.79
N HIS A 61 -2.86 -12.16 -3.79
CA HIS A 61 -1.52 -12.67 -3.51
C HIS A 61 -1.06 -12.18 -2.14
N LYS A 62 -0.50 -13.12 -1.38
CA LYS A 62 -0.05 -12.93 0.01
C LYS A 62 1.37 -13.43 0.12
N ASN A 63 2.31 -12.67 -0.43
CA ASN A 63 3.67 -13.15 -0.58
C ASN A 63 4.53 -12.70 0.61
N PRO A 64 5.34 -13.61 1.17
CA PRO A 64 6.48 -13.17 1.98
C PRO A 64 7.43 -12.36 1.09
N VAL A 65 7.68 -11.10 1.45
CA VAL A 65 8.60 -10.21 0.75
C VAL A 65 9.70 -9.75 1.70
N VAL A 66 10.93 -9.66 1.18
CA VAL A 66 12.04 -9.01 1.87
C VAL A 66 12.33 -7.72 1.13
N LEU A 67 12.00 -6.56 1.72
CA LEU A 67 12.00 -5.28 1.01
C LEU A 67 13.37 -4.96 0.37
N SER A 68 14.47 -5.26 1.07
CA SER A 68 15.84 -5.05 0.55
C SER A 68 16.21 -5.95 -0.64
N LYS A 69 15.48 -7.04 -0.89
CA LYS A 69 15.69 -7.93 -2.03
C LYS A 69 14.77 -7.62 -3.22
N SER A 70 13.77 -6.77 -3.01
CA SER A 70 12.84 -6.36 -4.05
C SER A 70 13.44 -5.20 -4.84
N SER A 71 14.09 -5.48 -5.97
CA SER A 71 14.80 -4.47 -6.79
C SER A 71 13.96 -3.28 -7.22
N ASN A 72 12.64 -3.43 -7.26
CA ASN A 72 11.72 -2.39 -7.70
C ASN A 72 11.05 -1.67 -6.52
N PHE A 73 11.31 -2.07 -5.26
CA PHE A 73 10.78 -1.39 -4.09
C PHE A 73 11.51 -0.06 -3.88
N PHE A 74 10.77 1.02 -3.66
CA PHE A 74 11.39 2.35 -3.48
C PHE A 74 10.88 3.12 -2.25
N GLY A 75 9.86 2.64 -1.54
CA GLY A 75 9.45 3.25 -0.27
C GLY A 75 8.06 2.88 0.20
N LEU A 76 7.66 3.52 1.31
CA LEU A 76 6.38 3.29 1.98
C LEU A 76 5.56 4.58 2.12
N VAL A 77 4.27 4.49 1.88
CA VAL A 77 3.31 5.46 2.44
C VAL A 77 2.85 4.92 3.79
N ALA A 78 3.15 5.65 4.87
CA ALA A 78 2.88 5.23 6.24
C ALA A 78 1.61 5.90 6.77
N PHE A 79 0.63 5.11 7.20
CA PHE A 79 -0.53 5.64 7.91
C PHE A 79 -0.23 5.85 9.40
N PRO A 80 -1.05 6.66 10.11
CA PRO A 80 -0.96 6.76 11.55
C PRO A 80 -1.06 5.39 12.24
N PRO A 81 -0.37 5.21 13.38
CA PRO A 81 -0.48 3.98 14.17
C PRO A 81 -1.86 3.87 14.80
N PHE A 82 -2.37 2.65 14.98
CA PHE A 82 -3.70 2.43 15.53
C PHE A 82 -3.79 2.83 16.99
N SER A 83 -4.94 3.40 17.34
CA SER A 83 -5.19 4.07 18.63
C SER A 83 -5.77 3.15 19.71
N ASP A 84 -6.55 2.13 19.33
CA ASP A 84 -7.35 1.30 20.25
C ASP A 84 -6.51 0.26 21.03
N GLY A 85 -5.35 -0.15 20.51
CA GLY A 85 -4.42 -1.06 21.20
C GLY A 85 -4.89 -2.51 21.40
N LYS A 86 -6.10 -2.89 20.98
CA LYS A 86 -6.61 -4.28 21.04
C LYS A 86 -6.35 -5.08 19.77
N MET A 87 -6.29 -4.40 18.61
CA MET A 87 -5.95 -5.04 17.34
C MET A 87 -4.44 -5.31 17.29
N THR A 88 -4.03 -6.54 16.97
CA THR A 88 -2.63 -6.89 16.65
C THR A 88 -2.40 -6.93 15.15
N ALA A 89 -1.14 -6.88 14.69
CA ALA A 89 -0.84 -7.03 13.27
C ALA A 89 -1.34 -8.39 12.75
N LYS A 90 -1.22 -9.45 13.55
CA LYS A 90 -1.70 -10.78 13.20
C LYS A 90 -3.22 -10.83 12.98
N ASP A 91 -3.99 -10.14 13.82
CA ASP A 91 -5.45 -10.09 13.67
C ASP A 91 -5.84 -9.37 12.38
N MET A 92 -5.16 -8.27 12.06
CA MET A 92 -5.35 -7.56 10.81
C MET A 92 -4.90 -8.38 9.60
N GLU A 93 -3.78 -9.09 9.66
CA GLU A 93 -3.34 -10.00 8.61
C GLU A 93 -4.38 -11.11 8.36
N ALA A 94 -4.95 -11.68 9.43
CA ALA A 94 -6.03 -12.67 9.32
C ALA A 94 -7.29 -12.07 8.70
N PHE A 95 -7.61 -10.81 8.99
CA PHE A 95 -8.70 -10.10 8.31
C PHE A 95 -8.41 -9.91 6.81
N LEU A 96 -7.22 -9.39 6.47
CA LEU A 96 -6.78 -9.20 5.08
C LEU A 96 -6.74 -10.51 4.30
N ASP A 97 -6.51 -11.63 4.99
CA ASP A 97 -6.53 -12.97 4.40
C ASP A 97 -7.90 -13.35 3.85
N GLU A 98 -8.98 -12.87 4.46
CA GLU A 98 -10.36 -13.16 4.05
C GLU A 98 -10.89 -12.20 2.98
N ILE A 99 -10.11 -11.18 2.61
CA ILE A 99 -10.53 -10.20 1.60
C ILE A 99 -10.38 -10.80 0.19
N PRO A 100 -11.48 -10.98 -0.55
CA PRO A 100 -11.42 -11.45 -1.93
C PRO A 100 -10.76 -10.42 -2.86
N ALA A 101 -10.25 -10.89 -4.00
CA ALA A 101 -9.70 -10.01 -5.03
C ALA A 101 -10.76 -9.09 -5.65
N TYR A 102 -12.04 -9.47 -5.55
CA TYR A 102 -13.21 -8.72 -6.02
C TYR A 102 -14.19 -8.44 -4.88
N PRO A 103 -14.82 -7.26 -4.83
CA PRO A 103 -15.91 -7.01 -3.90
C PRO A 103 -17.03 -8.03 -4.11
N LYS A 104 -17.56 -8.62 -3.02
CA LYS A 104 -18.62 -9.64 -3.08
C LYS A 104 -19.90 -9.18 -3.79
N THR A 105 -20.07 -7.86 -3.98
CA THR A 105 -21.22 -7.23 -4.63
C THR A 105 -21.11 -7.18 -6.16
N GLN A 106 -19.97 -7.56 -6.76
CA GLN A 106 -19.78 -7.54 -8.21
C GLN A 106 -19.40 -8.93 -8.74
N SER A 107 -20.01 -9.34 -9.86
CA SER A 107 -19.74 -10.65 -10.46
C SER A 107 -18.32 -10.70 -11.04
N GLU A 108 -17.57 -11.75 -10.72
CA GLU A 108 -16.18 -12.00 -11.15
C GLU A 108 -15.96 -11.85 -12.67
N HIS A 109 -17.02 -12.04 -13.48
CA HIS A 109 -16.98 -12.01 -14.94
C HIS A 109 -17.28 -10.65 -15.61
N LYS A 110 -17.54 -9.57 -14.86
CA LYS A 110 -17.92 -8.25 -15.44
C LYS A 110 -16.84 -7.17 -15.42
N MET A 111 -15.66 -7.46 -14.88
CA MET A 111 -14.58 -6.46 -14.70
C MET A 111 -13.42 -6.59 -15.69
N ASP A 112 -13.51 -7.46 -16.69
CA ASP A 112 -12.61 -7.44 -17.83
C ASP A 112 -12.82 -6.13 -18.61
N GLY A 113 -12.03 -5.11 -18.28
CA GLY A 113 -12.06 -3.77 -18.89
C GLY A 113 -12.36 -2.58 -17.96
N THR A 114 -12.57 -2.78 -16.65
CA THR A 114 -13.04 -1.72 -15.73
C THR A 114 -11.95 -0.93 -14.99
N GLY A 115 -10.67 -1.16 -15.28
CA GLY A 115 -9.57 -0.45 -14.60
C GLY A 115 -9.30 -0.91 -13.16
N TRP A 116 -9.72 -2.14 -12.81
CA TRP A 116 -9.33 -2.77 -11.53
C TRP A 116 -7.81 -2.96 -11.46
N THR A 117 -7.22 -2.61 -10.32
CA THR A 117 -5.76 -2.63 -10.09
C THR A 117 -5.48 -2.89 -8.62
N CYS A 118 -4.22 -3.21 -8.27
CA CYS A 118 -3.78 -3.29 -6.87
C CYS A 118 -4.09 -2.00 -6.10
N ALA A 119 -3.87 -0.83 -6.72
CA ALA A 119 -4.22 0.46 -6.12
C ALA A 119 -5.73 0.55 -5.82
N ARG A 120 -6.58 0.20 -6.79
CA ARG A 120 -8.03 0.21 -6.62
C ARG A 120 -8.50 -0.73 -5.51
N TRP A 121 -7.97 -1.95 -5.47
CA TRP A 121 -8.28 -2.93 -4.42
C TRP A 121 -7.90 -2.43 -3.02
N ILE A 122 -6.71 -1.84 -2.89
CA ILE A 122 -6.26 -1.24 -1.62
C ILE A 122 -7.14 -0.07 -1.20
N LEU A 123 -7.55 0.80 -2.13
CA LEU A 123 -8.46 1.90 -1.84
C LEU A 123 -9.83 1.41 -1.36
N ASP A 124 -10.38 0.38 -2.00
CA ASP A 124 -11.64 -0.24 -1.57
C ASP A 124 -11.51 -0.80 -0.15
N ILE A 125 -10.39 -1.44 0.20
CA ILE A 125 -10.10 -1.92 1.56
C ILE A 125 -10.06 -0.75 2.56
N LEU A 126 -9.29 0.28 2.26
CA LEU A 126 -9.09 1.44 3.13
C LEU A 126 -10.42 2.18 3.37
N THR A 127 -11.21 2.39 2.32
CA THR A 127 -12.49 3.11 2.44
C THR A 127 -13.59 2.28 3.09
N SER A 128 -13.56 0.95 2.94
CA SER A 128 -14.58 0.05 3.51
C SER A 128 -14.30 -0.34 4.97
N TYR A 129 -13.02 -0.47 5.34
CA TYR A 129 -12.61 -1.05 6.62
C TYR A 129 -11.67 -0.16 7.43
N GLY A 130 -11.14 0.93 6.85
CA GLY A 130 -10.17 1.81 7.50
C GLY A 130 -10.66 2.39 8.82
N SER A 131 -11.94 2.75 8.93
CA SER A 131 -12.51 3.29 10.18
C SER A 131 -12.42 2.30 11.35
N ALA A 132 -12.59 1.01 11.11
CA ALA A 132 -12.42 -0.04 12.12
C ALA A 132 -10.95 -0.15 12.63
N TRP A 133 -10.02 0.47 11.90
CA TRP A 133 -8.59 0.50 12.20
C TRP A 133 -8.11 1.88 12.67
N GLY A 134 -9.03 2.84 12.88
CA GLY A 134 -8.67 4.22 13.23
C GLY A 134 -8.15 5.04 12.05
N LEU A 135 -8.48 4.64 10.82
CA LEU A 135 -8.25 5.40 9.59
C LEU A 135 -9.60 5.91 9.06
N GLU A 136 -10.34 6.64 9.88
CA GLU A 136 -11.57 7.30 9.45
C GLU A 136 -11.20 8.49 8.57
N PHE A 137 -11.44 8.38 7.26
CA PHE A 137 -11.08 9.47 6.37
C PHE A 137 -12.12 10.58 6.38
N VAL A 138 -11.69 11.82 6.17
CA VAL A 138 -12.63 12.94 5.93
C VAL A 138 -13.52 12.65 4.71
N GLU A 139 -14.74 13.20 4.70
CA GLU A 139 -15.76 12.91 3.67
C GLU A 139 -15.23 13.04 2.22
N SER A 140 -14.38 14.03 1.96
CA SER A 140 -13.81 14.28 0.63
C SER A 140 -12.93 13.14 0.10
N MET A 141 -12.36 12.32 0.99
CA MET A 141 -11.51 11.16 0.66
C MET A 141 -12.30 9.90 0.33
N HIS A 142 -13.60 9.83 0.65
CA HIS A 142 -14.45 8.73 0.20
C HIS A 142 -14.74 8.78 -1.31
N ARG A 143 -14.41 9.90 -1.97
CA ARG A 143 -14.40 9.97 -3.43
C ARG A 143 -13.18 9.20 -3.95
N ASN A 144 -13.46 8.21 -4.79
CA ASN A 144 -12.49 7.28 -5.39
C ASN A 144 -11.19 7.94 -5.86
N ASP A 145 -11.28 9.08 -6.54
CA ASP A 145 -10.12 9.75 -7.12
C ASP A 145 -9.34 10.58 -6.10
N THR A 146 -9.97 11.09 -5.03
CA THR A 146 -9.29 11.95 -4.06
C THR A 146 -8.25 11.17 -3.27
N LEU A 147 -8.64 10.04 -2.68
CA LEU A 147 -7.71 9.20 -1.91
C LEU A 147 -6.62 8.59 -2.81
N TYR A 148 -7.00 8.17 -4.02
CA TYR A 148 -6.03 7.73 -5.02
C TYR A 148 -4.98 8.81 -5.30
N ASN A 149 -5.44 10.02 -5.66
CA ASN A 149 -4.57 11.14 -6.01
C ASN A 149 -3.68 11.53 -4.84
N GLU A 150 -4.19 11.47 -3.61
CA GLU A 150 -3.41 11.82 -2.44
C GLU A 150 -2.30 10.79 -2.18
N ILE A 151 -2.61 9.50 -2.16
CA ILE A 151 -1.60 8.43 -2.04
C ILE A 151 -0.60 8.51 -3.21
N TYR A 152 -1.07 8.84 -4.42
CA TYR A 152 -0.22 8.97 -5.59
C TYR A 152 0.74 10.16 -5.50
N LYS A 153 0.33 11.30 -4.94
CA LYS A 153 1.25 12.41 -4.63
C LYS A 153 2.33 11.96 -3.66
N GLN A 154 1.97 11.20 -2.63
CA GLN A 154 2.92 10.63 -1.68
C GLN A 154 3.92 9.69 -2.37
N ALA A 155 3.44 8.86 -3.32
CA ALA A 155 4.32 8.02 -4.14
C ALA A 155 5.29 8.83 -5.02
N ILE A 156 4.87 9.97 -5.58
CA ILE A 156 5.75 10.88 -6.33
C ILE A 156 6.85 11.44 -5.43
N LYS A 157 6.53 11.86 -4.19
CA LYS A 157 7.53 12.34 -3.23
C LYS A 157 8.57 11.27 -2.90
N LEU A 158 8.14 10.02 -2.76
CA LEU A 158 9.04 8.87 -2.55
C LEU A 158 9.94 8.59 -3.75
N ASP A 159 9.41 8.72 -4.97
CA ASP A 159 10.10 8.42 -6.23
C ASP A 159 11.14 9.49 -6.63
N ARG A 160 11.22 10.61 -5.90
CA ARG A 160 12.24 11.63 -6.15
C ARG A 160 13.64 11.09 -5.88
N SER A 161 14.55 11.47 -6.76
CA SER A 161 15.98 11.18 -6.62
C SER A 161 16.63 12.11 -5.61
N GLU A 162 17.75 11.68 -5.01
CA GLU A 162 18.53 12.53 -4.10
C GLU A 162 19.00 13.82 -4.80
N GLU A 163 19.32 13.77 -6.10
CA GLU A 163 19.68 14.96 -6.89
C GLU A 163 18.52 15.98 -7.03
N GLU A 164 17.28 15.49 -7.17
CA GLU A 164 16.09 16.35 -7.19
C GLU A 164 15.82 16.98 -5.82
N ASP A 165 16.22 16.30 -4.74
CA ASP A 165 16.10 16.80 -3.37
C ASP A 165 17.22 17.81 -3.04
N ASP A 166 18.45 17.60 -3.50
CA ASP A 166 19.55 18.56 -3.39
C ASP A 166 19.19 19.91 -4.04
N GLU A 167 18.55 19.88 -5.23
CA GLU A 167 18.05 21.08 -5.90
C GLU A 167 16.91 21.80 -5.14
N LEU A 168 16.18 21.08 -4.29
CA LEU A 168 15.11 21.64 -3.45
C LEU A 168 15.70 22.22 -2.15
N GLU A 169 16.69 21.55 -1.57
CA GLU A 169 17.44 22.07 -0.42
C GLU A 169 18.15 23.38 -0.77
N ASP A 170 18.74 23.48 -1.96
CA ASP A 170 19.32 24.73 -2.50
C ASP A 170 18.27 25.84 -2.65
N LYS A 171 16.99 25.49 -2.80
CA LYS A 171 15.84 26.41 -2.82
C LYS A 171 15.21 26.63 -1.44
N GLY A 172 15.80 26.09 -0.37
CA GLY A 172 15.32 26.18 1.00
C GLY A 172 14.07 25.35 1.29
N MET A 173 13.80 24.32 0.49
CA MET A 173 12.68 23.38 0.69
C MET A 173 13.21 22.07 1.28
N GLU A 174 12.61 21.60 2.37
CA GLU A 174 12.98 20.31 2.98
C GLU A 174 12.41 19.13 2.18
N ALA A 175 13.14 18.02 2.16
CA ALA A 175 12.66 16.75 1.63
C ALA A 175 11.39 16.31 2.37
N GLU A 176 10.33 16.02 1.62
CA GLU A 176 9.02 15.64 2.19
C GLU A 176 8.93 14.15 2.56
N TRP A 177 10.05 13.43 2.50
CA TRP A 177 10.19 12.03 2.87
C TRP A 177 11.24 11.87 3.98
N ALA A 178 11.19 10.74 4.69
CA ALA A 178 12.10 10.46 5.80
C ALA A 178 12.52 8.98 5.80
N TYR A 179 13.47 8.63 6.67
CA TYR A 179 13.85 7.25 6.95
C TYR A 179 13.26 6.77 8.28
N GLY A 180 12.39 5.78 8.21
CA GLY A 180 11.83 5.10 9.36
C GLY A 180 12.76 3.99 9.81
N ARG A 181 13.10 3.94 11.11
CA ARG A 181 13.92 2.85 11.66
C ARG A 181 13.04 1.70 12.14
N ALA A 182 13.31 0.52 11.61
CA ALA A 182 12.72 -0.74 12.05
C ALA A 182 13.41 -1.26 13.32
N SER A 183 12.81 -2.27 13.96
CA SER A 183 13.31 -2.86 15.21
C SER A 183 14.69 -3.53 15.09
N ASP A 184 15.05 -3.99 13.89
CA ASP A 184 16.37 -4.56 13.58
C ASP A 184 17.43 -3.50 13.22
N GLY A 185 17.07 -2.21 13.34
CA GLY A 185 17.93 -1.07 13.01
C GLY A 185 18.00 -0.73 11.53
N SER A 186 17.36 -1.52 10.65
CA SER A 186 17.25 -1.19 9.23
C SER A 186 16.42 0.08 9.02
N ALA A 187 16.79 0.86 8.01
CA ALA A 187 16.09 2.07 7.62
C ALA A 187 15.24 1.79 6.37
N VAL A 188 14.05 2.37 6.32
CA VAL A 188 13.17 2.31 5.14
C VAL A 188 12.68 3.71 4.80
N LYS A 189 12.82 4.09 3.51
CA LYS A 189 12.31 5.37 2.99
C LYS A 189 10.79 5.39 3.10
N TYR A 190 10.23 6.44 3.66
CA TYR A 190 8.79 6.59 3.79
C TYR A 190 8.34 8.05 3.69
N VAL A 191 7.04 8.22 3.47
CA VAL A 191 6.29 9.46 3.61
C VAL A 191 5.08 9.18 4.49
N SER A 192 4.74 10.10 5.39
CA SER A 192 3.52 9.98 6.18
C SER A 192 2.32 10.32 5.30
N PHE A 193 1.24 9.54 5.42
CA PHE A 193 -0.05 9.95 4.90
C PHE A 193 -0.51 11.20 5.67
N PRO A 194 -1.03 12.25 5.01
CA PRO A 194 -1.31 13.51 5.70
C PRO A 194 -2.44 13.37 6.72
N GLU A 195 -2.15 13.72 7.98
CA GLU A 195 -3.07 13.53 9.11
C GLU A 195 -4.34 14.38 8.99
N GLN A 196 -4.31 15.52 8.29
CA GLN A 196 -5.50 16.35 8.08
C GLN A 196 -6.64 15.65 7.32
N TYR A 197 -6.36 14.48 6.74
CA TYR A 197 -7.34 13.68 6.01
C TYR A 197 -7.88 12.50 6.83
N ILE A 198 -7.50 12.37 8.10
CA ILE A 198 -7.96 11.34 9.04
C ILE A 198 -8.64 12.03 10.23
N GLN A 199 -9.78 11.49 10.68
CA GLN A 199 -10.64 12.00 11.77
C GLN A 199 -10.47 11.20 13.06
#